data_AF-A0A2G6FR18-F1
#
_entry.id   AF-A0A2G6FR18-F1
#
_cell.length_a   1.000
_cell.length_b   1.000
_cell.length_c   1.000
_cell.angle_alpha   90.00
_cell.angle_beta   90.00
_cell.angle_gamma   90.00
#
_symmetry.space_group_name_H-M   'P 1'
#
loop_
_entity.id
_entity.type
_entity.pdbx_description
1 polymer ?
#
loop_
_entity_poly.entity_id
_entity_poly.type
_entity_poly.pdbx_seq_one_letter_code
_entity_poly.pdbx_strand_id
1 'polypeptide(L)'
;MIKNLVEAALEAELDSHLARKLTANRRNGKSRKTIKSLNGNFELTTPRDGDGTFTPFKPGEVVEMSVKPRFFNGQFSGLVEA
;
A
#
# COMPACT_ATOMS: atom_id res chain seq x y z
N MET A 1 -8.71 -11.79 -1.84
CA MET A 1 -7.30 -12.22 -1.77
C MET A 1 -6.29 -11.08 -1.94
N ILE A 2 -6.48 -10.12 -2.86
CA ILE A 2 -5.53 -8.98 -3.04
C ILE A 2 -5.41 -8.05 -1.82
N LYS A 3 -6.52 -7.78 -1.12
CA LYS A 3 -6.54 -6.89 0.07
C LYS A 3 -5.47 -7.24 1.11
N ASN A 4 -5.43 -8.49 1.58
CA ASN A 4 -4.55 -8.89 2.67
C ASN A 4 -3.06 -8.79 2.30
N LEU A 5 -2.74 -9.07 1.04
CA LEU A 5 -1.36 -8.95 0.53
C LEU A 5 -0.90 -7.49 0.56
N VAL A 6 -1.76 -6.57 0.12
CA VAL A 6 -1.44 -5.14 0.09
C VAL A 6 -1.36 -4.58 1.51
N GLU A 7 -2.27 -4.94 2.40
CA GLU A 7 -2.22 -4.50 3.80
C GLU A 7 -0.94 -4.99 4.50
N ALA A 8 -0.54 -6.24 4.28
CA ALA A 8 0.70 -6.78 4.83
C ALA A 8 1.95 -6.07 4.29
N ALA A 9 1.98 -5.78 2.99
CA ALA A 9 3.09 -5.04 2.36
C ALA A 9 3.21 -3.62 2.95
N LEU A 10 2.09 -2.92 3.13
CA LEU A 10 2.06 -1.57 3.71
C LEU A 10 2.47 -1.56 5.19
N GLU A 11 2.10 -2.58 5.97
CA GLU A 11 2.57 -2.73 7.36
C GLU A 11 4.08 -2.92 7.41
N ALA A 12 4.64 -3.76 6.54
CA ALA A 12 6.09 -3.96 6.44
C ALA A 12 6.84 -2.70 6.02
N GLU A 13 6.27 -1.92 5.09
CA GLU A 13 6.86 -0.65 4.65
C GLU A 13 6.86 0.39 5.78
N LEU A 14 5.76 0.51 6.53
CA LEU A 14 5.70 1.39 7.69
C LEU A 14 6.68 0.97 8.78
N ASP A 15 6.84 -0.33 9.05
CA ASP A 15 7.82 -0.81 10.03
C ASP A 15 9.24 -0.48 9.61
N SER A 16 9.58 -0.65 8.34
CA SER A 16 10.87 -0.19 7.82
C SER A 16 11.03 1.33 7.91
N HIS A 17 9.98 2.12 7.69
CA HIS A 17 10.03 3.58 7.79
C HIS A 17 10.27 4.03 9.24
N LEU A 18 9.57 3.43 10.19
CA LEU A 18 9.72 3.71 11.62
C LEU A 18 11.10 3.28 12.12
N ALA A 19 11.60 2.11 11.70
CA ALA A 19 12.94 1.63 12.10
C ALA A 19 14.09 2.53 11.60
N ARG A 20 13.89 3.26 10.50
CA ARG A 20 14.87 4.22 9.95
C ARG A 20 14.84 5.58 10.64
N LYS A 21 13.81 5.89 11.42
CA LYS A 21 13.68 7.18 12.12
C LYS A 21 14.46 7.14 13.43
N LEU A 22 15.41 8.08 13.57
CA LEU A 22 16.15 8.30 14.82
C LEU A 22 15.29 8.95 15.91
N THR A 23 14.20 9.63 15.52
CA THR A 23 13.25 10.29 16.42
C THR A 23 12.10 9.34 16.79
N ALA A 24 11.52 9.54 17.99
CA ALA A 24 10.44 8.73 18.53
C ALA A 24 9.11 8.90 17.78
N ASN A 25 9.03 8.38 16.55
CA ASN A 25 7.79 8.28 15.80
C ASN A 25 7.07 6.99 16.18
N ARG A 26 5.77 7.06 16.46
CA ARG A 26 4.95 5.91 16.89
C ARG A 26 3.82 5.70 15.90
N ARG A 27 3.30 4.47 15.77
CA ARG A 27 2.13 4.20 14.93
C ARG A 27 0.91 5.00 15.43
N ASN A 28 0.21 5.67 14.53
CA ASN A 28 -1.00 6.45 14.82
C ASN A 28 -2.20 5.90 14.06
N GLY A 29 -2.66 4.74 14.54
CA GLY A 29 -3.85 4.07 14.05
C GLY A 29 -3.74 3.60 12.60
N LYS A 30 -4.91 3.33 12.01
CA LYS A 30 -5.05 2.93 10.61
C LYS A 30 -6.08 3.83 9.92
N SER A 31 -5.81 4.18 8.67
CA SER A 31 -6.72 4.93 7.81
C SER A 31 -7.37 4.01 6.78
N ARG A 32 -8.48 4.42 6.18
CA ARG A 32 -9.20 3.61 5.19
C ARG A 32 -9.15 4.28 3.82
N LYS A 33 -8.93 3.48 2.77
CA LYS A 33 -8.93 3.92 1.37
C LYS A 33 -9.72 2.95 0.51
N THR A 34 -10.52 3.47 -0.42
CA THR A 34 -11.25 2.63 -1.38
C THR A 34 -10.40 2.45 -2.62
N ILE A 35 -9.98 1.22 -2.88
CA ILE A 35 -9.23 0.84 -4.08
C ILE A 35 -10.23 0.37 -5.13
N LYS A 36 -10.09 0.90 -6.35
CA LYS A 36 -10.79 0.39 -7.52
C LYS A 36 -9.88 -0.60 -8.23
N SER A 37 -10.40 -1.79 -8.50
CA SER A 37 -9.69 -2.82 -9.26
C SER A 37 -10.62 -3.38 -10.33
N LEU A 38 -10.04 -4.02 -11.35
CA LEU A 38 -10.76 -4.66 -12.45
C LEU A 38 -11.81 -5.67 -11.96
N ASN A 39 -11.55 -6.30 -10.81
CA ASN A 39 -12.39 -7.35 -10.24
C ASN A 39 -13.40 -6.80 -9.21
N GLY A 40 -13.50 -5.46 -9.09
CA GLY A 40 -14.36 -4.78 -8.13
C GLY A 40 -13.60 -3.88 -7.16
N ASN A 41 -14.36 -3.14 -6.36
CA ASN A 41 -13.81 -2.18 -5.40
C ASN A 41 -13.65 -2.85 -4.03
N PHE A 42 -12.60 -2.51 -3.30
CA PHE A 42 -12.42 -2.96 -1.93
C PHE A 42 -11.84 -1.86 -1.05
N GLU A 43 -12.14 -1.94 0.24
CA GLU A 43 -11.55 -1.05 1.24
C GLU A 43 -10.22 -1.61 1.72
N LEU A 44 -9.20 -0.76 1.69
CA LEU A 44 -7.84 -1.03 2.14
C LEU A 44 -7.59 -0.27 3.44
N THR A 45 -7.00 -0.98 4.40
CA THR A 45 -6.60 -0.42 5.68
C THR A 45 -5.12 -0.03 5.60
N THR A 46 -4.83 1.26 5.57
CA THR A 46 -3.47 1.78 5.43
C THR A 46 -2.92 2.20 6.80
N PRO A 47 -1.77 1.68 7.24
CA PRO A 47 -1.21 2.05 8.52
C PRO A 47 -0.60 3.46 8.43
N ARG A 48 -0.59 4.20 9.55
CA ARG A 48 -0.14 5.60 9.60
C ARG A 48 0.86 5.80 10.74
N ASP A 49 1.83 6.69 10.53
CA ASP A 49 2.73 7.15 11.59
C ASP A 49 2.17 8.37 12.34
N GLY A 50 2.67 8.61 13.55
CA GLY A 50 2.24 9.69 14.45
C GLY A 50 2.54 11.07 13.88
N ASP A 51 3.69 11.19 13.24
CA ASP A 51 4.14 12.44 12.66
C ASP A 51 3.51 12.72 11.28
N GLY A 52 2.78 11.76 10.72
CA GLY A 52 2.20 11.87 9.37
C GLY A 52 3.23 11.96 8.25
N THR A 53 4.46 11.50 8.50
CA THR A 53 5.57 11.51 7.52
C THR A 53 5.56 10.30 6.59
N PHE A 54 4.87 9.22 6.99
CA PHE A 54 4.65 8.06 6.13
C PHE A 54 3.42 8.29 5.27
N THR A 55 3.63 8.43 3.97
CA THR A 55 2.55 8.60 2.98
C THR A 55 2.59 7.42 2.01
N PRO A 56 1.82 6.34 2.27
CA PRO A 56 1.79 5.20 1.36
C PRO A 56 1.09 5.53 0.03
N PHE A 57 0.18 6.53 0.04
CA PHE A 57 -0.55 7.02 -1.12
C PHE A 57 -0.84 8.51 -0.96
N LYS A 58 -0.90 9.28 -2.05
CA LYS A 58 -1.13 10.73 -1.92
C LYS A 58 -2.51 11.04 -1.31
N PRO A 59 -2.63 12.10 -0.48
CA PRO A 59 -3.92 12.56 0.04
C PRO A 59 -4.90 12.87 -1.10
N GLY A 60 -6.14 12.39 -0.99
CA GLY A 60 -7.19 12.62 -2.00
C GLY A 60 -7.07 11.80 -3.30
N GLU A 61 -6.00 11.03 -3.50
CA GLU A 61 -5.83 10.24 -4.73
C GLU A 61 -6.61 8.92 -4.65
N VAL A 62 -7.38 8.63 -5.71
CA VAL A 62 -7.98 7.32 -5.93
C VAL A 62 -6.91 6.46 -6.57
N VAL A 63 -6.44 5.46 -5.83
CA VAL A 63 -5.44 4.50 -6.31
C VAL A 63 -6.17 3.47 -7.16
N GLU A 64 -5.86 3.46 -8.44
CA GLU A 64 -6.36 2.46 -9.39
C GLU A 64 -5.34 1.33 -9.47
N MET A 65 -5.67 0.19 -8.86
CA MET A 65 -4.74 -0.93 -8.82
C MET A 65 -4.87 -1.74 -10.11
N SER A 66 -4.03 -1.43 -11.09
CA SER A 66 -3.97 -2.13 -12.37
C SER A 66 -2.81 -3.12 -12.35
N VAL A 67 -3.13 -4.42 -12.35
CA VAL A 67 -2.11 -5.46 -12.55
C VAL A 67 -1.82 -5.48 -14.04
N LYS A 68 -0.72 -4.82 -14.46
CA LYS A 68 -0.28 -4.92 -15.85
C LYS A 68 0.41 -6.27 -16.04
N PRO A 69 -0.14 -7.16 -16.89
CA PRO A 69 0.58 -8.38 -17.24
C PRO A 69 1.86 -7.97 -17.99
N ARG A 70 3.03 -8.18 -17.37
CA ARG A 70 4.31 -8.08 -18.08
C ARG A 70 4.70 -9.47 -18.54
N PHE A 71 4.82 -9.60 -19.85
CA PHE A 71 5.40 -10.76 -20.49
C PHE A 71 6.90 -10.53 -20.65
N PHE A 72 7.70 -11.32 -19.93
CA PHE A 72 9.16 -11.35 -20.10
C PHE A 72 9.59 -12.82 -20.20
N ASN A 73 10.30 -13.18 -21.27
CA ASN A 73 10.74 -14.57 -21.55
C ASN A 73 9.64 -15.64 -21.43
N GLY A 74 8.43 -15.37 -21.93
CA GLY A 74 7.35 -16.36 -21.94
C GLY A 74 6.78 -16.71 -20.56
N GLN A 75 7.17 -15.96 -19.51
CA GLN A 75 6.60 -16.10 -18.17
C GLN A 75 5.71 -14.90 -17.84
N PHE A 76 4.56 -15.19 -17.23
CA PHE A 76 3.70 -14.16 -16.67
C PHE A 76 4.32 -13.62 -15.38
N SER A 77 4.74 -12.36 -15.40
CA SER A 77 5.02 -11.61 -14.17
C SER A 77 3.98 -10.49 -14.03
N GLY A 78 3.13 -10.59 -13.01
CA GLY A 78 2.22 -9.49 -12.67
C GLY A 78 2.97 -8.49 -11.82
N LEU A 79 3.18 -7.28 -12.32
CA LEU A 79 3.60 -6.15 -11.49
C LEU A 79 2.36 -5.35 -11.10
N VAL A 80 2.15 -5.24 -9.78
CA VAL A 80 1.13 -4.37 -9.21
C VAL A 80 1.72 -2.97 -9.22
N GLU A 81 1.26 -2.13 -10.15
CA GLU A 81 1.54 -0.69 -10.14
C GLU A 81 0.37 -0.04 -9.39
N ALA A 82 0.71 0.72 -8.34
CA ALA A 82 -0.22 1.47 -7.51
C ALA A 82 0.01 2.97 -7.70
#